data_AF-A0A478EUL8-F1
#
_entry.id   AF-A0A478EUL8-F1
#
_cell.length_a   1.000
_cell.length_b   1.000
_cell.length_c   1.000
_cell.angle_alpha   90.00
_cell.angle_beta   90.00
_cell.angle_gamma   90.00
#
_symmetry.space_group_name_H-M   'P 1'
#
loop_
_entity.id
_entity.type
_entity.pdbx_description
1 polymer ?
#
loop_
_entity_poly.entity_id
_entity_poly.type
_entity_poly.pdbx_seq_one_letter_code
_entity_poly.pdbx_strand_id
1 'polypeptide(L)'
;MAELGITHIKAMTPQAKGRIERLWGTFQDRLVIELRLLGICTLEEANRVLPELIQKHNQTFAIKPQEAGSAYRPLPEGMNLEYIFTVRSYRQIGSGQTISYNGKWLPLVC
;
A
#
# COMPACT_ATOMS: atom_id res chain seq x y z
N MET A 1 8.92 5.53 5.83
CA MET A 1 7.77 6.14 6.54
C MET A 1 8.13 7.45 7.23
N ALA A 2 9.21 7.51 8.03
CA ALA A 2 9.67 8.77 8.63
C ALA A 2 10.00 9.83 7.56
N GLU A 3 10.64 9.43 6.45
CA GLU A 3 10.96 10.32 5.31
C GLU A 3 9.71 10.89 4.60
N LEU A 4 8.53 10.25 4.77
CA LEU A 4 7.24 10.75 4.26
C LEU A 4 6.51 11.64 5.28
N GLY A 5 7.08 11.85 6.48
CA GLY A 5 6.40 12.52 7.58
C GLY A 5 5.17 11.76 8.09
N ILE A 6 5.15 10.44 7.94
CA ILE A 6 4.05 9.57 8.39
C ILE A 6 4.42 8.92 9.71
N THR A 7 3.60 9.17 10.74
CA THR A 7 3.69 8.51 12.04
C THR A 7 2.59 7.46 12.16
N HIS A 8 2.96 6.22 12.47
CA HIS A 8 1.99 5.16 12.68
C HIS A 8 1.39 5.27 14.09
N ILE A 9 0.09 5.49 14.17
CA ILE A 9 -0.68 5.44 15.42
C ILE A 9 -1.43 4.12 15.45
N LYS A 10 -1.13 3.27 16.45
CA LYS A 10 -1.80 1.98 16.60
C LYS A 10 -3.22 2.19 17.11
N ALA A 11 -4.21 1.68 16.36
CA ALA A 11 -5.58 1.57 16.86
C ALA A 11 -5.66 0.40 17.85
N MET A 12 -5.66 0.72 19.15
CA MET A 12 -5.67 -0.23 20.26
C MET A 12 -7.09 -0.65 20.71
N THR A 13 -8.14 -0.15 20.06
CA THR A 13 -9.52 -0.42 20.43
C THR A 13 -10.35 -0.89 19.23
N PRO A 14 -11.34 -1.79 19.43
CA PRO A 14 -12.28 -2.19 18.38
C PRO A 14 -13.05 -1.00 17.80
N GLN A 15 -13.33 0.04 18.58
CA GLN A 15 -14.02 1.25 18.12
C GLN A 15 -13.20 2.01 17.07
N ALA A 16 -11.87 1.96 17.17
CA ALA A 16 -10.97 2.59 16.20
C ALA A 16 -10.86 1.80 14.88
N LYS A 17 -11.27 0.52 14.83
CA LYS A 17 -11.23 -0.32 13.63
C LYS A 17 -12.57 -0.91 13.18
N GLY A 18 -13.64 -0.76 13.95
CA GLY A 18 -14.84 -1.58 13.80
C GLY A 18 -15.60 -1.37 12.50
N ARG A 19 -15.53 -0.18 11.88
CA ARG A 19 -16.13 0.06 10.56
C ARG A 19 -15.36 -0.67 9.46
N ILE A 20 -14.03 -0.57 9.49
CA ILE A 20 -13.19 -1.17 8.46
C ILE A 20 -13.13 -2.69 8.60
N GLU A 21 -13.10 -3.23 9.82
CA GLU A 21 -13.14 -4.68 10.06
C GLU A 21 -14.46 -5.31 9.58
N ARG A 22 -15.61 -4.66 9.80
CA ARG A 22 -16.90 -5.13 9.26
C ARG A 22 -16.94 -5.10 7.73
N LEU A 23 -16.36 -4.06 7.12
CA LEU A 23 -16.25 -3.97 5.67
C LEU A 23 -15.36 -5.11 5.12
N TRP A 24 -14.21 -5.36 5.74
CA TRP A 24 -13.30 -6.42 5.34
C TRP A 24 -13.92 -7.81 5.46
N GLY A 25 -14.66 -8.09 6.55
CA GLY A 25 -15.40 -9.35 6.68
C GLY A 25 -16.41 -9.52 5.53
N THR A 26 -17.15 -8.46 5.20
CA THR A 26 -18.10 -8.49 4.08
C THR A 26 -17.41 -8.76 2.74
N PHE A 27 -16.24 -8.16 2.50
CA PHE A 27 -15.49 -8.37 1.27
C PHE A 27 -14.85 -9.76 1.18
N GLN A 28 -14.35 -10.33 2.27
CA GLN A 28 -13.79 -11.68 2.26
C GLN A 28 -14.81 -12.73 1.80
N ASP A 29 -16.07 -12.56 2.20
CA ASP A 29 -17.14 -13.47 1.76
C ASP A 29 -17.64 -13.14 0.34
N ARG A 30 -18.02 -11.87 0.09
CA ARG A 30 -18.72 -11.49 -1.15
C ARG A 30 -17.81 -11.39 -2.36
N LEU A 31 -16.59 -10.87 -2.20
CA LEU A 31 -15.67 -10.67 -3.32
C LEU A 31 -15.32 -12.00 -3.98
N VAL A 32 -15.10 -13.05 -3.19
CA VAL A 32 -14.81 -14.40 -3.71
C VAL A 32 -15.97 -14.93 -4.55
N ILE A 33 -17.21 -14.71 -4.11
CA ILE A 33 -18.40 -15.13 -4.85
C ILE A 33 -18.53 -14.33 -6.15
N GLU A 34 -18.34 -13.00 -6.11
CA GLU A 34 -18.44 -12.16 -7.30
C GLU A 34 -17.38 -12.49 -8.35
N LEU A 35 -16.11 -12.71 -7.92
CA LEU A 35 -15.05 -13.15 -8.83
C LEU A 35 -15.37 -14.51 -9.47
N ARG A 36 -15.97 -15.44 -8.70
CA ARG A 36 -16.40 -16.74 -9.22
C ARG A 36 -17.54 -16.62 -10.22
N LEU A 37 -18.52 -15.73 -9.97
CA LEU A 37 -19.62 -15.47 -10.90
C LEU A 37 -19.13 -14.86 -12.22
N LEU A 38 -18.06 -14.07 -12.17
CA LEU A 38 -17.40 -13.51 -13.35
C LEU A 38 -16.44 -14.50 -14.05
N GLY A 39 -16.27 -15.71 -13.50
CA GLY A 39 -15.41 -16.74 -14.09
C GLY A 39 -13.91 -16.42 -14.02
N ILE A 40 -13.50 -15.57 -13.07
CA ILE A 40 -12.12 -15.08 -12.98
C ILE A 40 -11.23 -16.11 -12.29
N CYS A 41 -10.12 -16.44 -12.94
CA CYS A 41 -9.18 -17.46 -12.46
C CYS A 41 -7.74 -16.93 -12.34
N THR A 42 -7.47 -15.70 -12.77
CA THR A 42 -6.14 -15.09 -12.74
C THR A 42 -6.09 -13.81 -11.91
N LEU A 43 -4.91 -13.49 -11.39
CA LEU A 43 -4.69 -12.27 -10.60
C LEU A 43 -4.88 -11.01 -11.48
N GLU A 44 -4.44 -11.09 -12.73
CA GLU A 44 -4.51 -10.01 -13.71
C GLU A 44 -5.97 -9.66 -14.04
N GLU A 45 -6.81 -10.66 -14.25
CA GLU A 45 -8.25 -10.46 -14.47
C GLU A 45 -8.93 -9.91 -13.21
N ALA A 46 -8.59 -10.44 -12.04
CA ALA A 46 -9.12 -9.95 -10.77
C ALA A 46 -8.80 -8.46 -10.56
N ASN A 47 -7.56 -8.05 -10.81
CA ASN A 47 -7.14 -6.65 -10.73
C ASN A 47 -7.86 -5.76 -11.74
N ARG A 48 -8.20 -6.29 -12.93
CA ARG A 48 -8.92 -5.55 -13.97
C ARG A 48 -10.36 -5.25 -13.57
N VAL A 49 -11.05 -6.21 -12.95
CA VAL A 49 -12.47 -6.05 -12.57
C VAL A 49 -12.67 -5.36 -11.22
N LEU A 50 -11.65 -5.33 -10.37
CA LEU A 50 -11.74 -4.79 -9.01
C LEU A 50 -12.32 -3.36 -8.95
N PRO A 51 -11.97 -2.41 -9.84
CA PRO A 51 -12.57 -1.08 -9.85
C PRO A 51 -14.09 -1.09 -10.04
N GLU A 52 -14.60 -1.96 -10.91
CA GLU A 52 -16.04 -2.08 -11.19
C GLU A 52 -16.79 -2.66 -9.98
N LEU A 53 -16.21 -3.67 -9.33
CA LEU A 53 -16.77 -4.26 -8.11
C LEU A 53 -16.82 -3.24 -6.95
N ILE A 54 -15.74 -2.46 -6.79
CA ILE A 54 -15.70 -1.37 -5.81
C ILE A 54 -16.77 -0.31 -6.13
N GLN A 55 -16.92 0.07 -7.39
CA GLN A 55 -17.93 1.05 -7.81
C GLN A 55 -19.36 0.54 -7.50
N LYS A 56 -19.66 -0.70 -7.87
CA LYS A 56 -20.94 -1.36 -7.60
C LYS A 56 -21.23 -1.44 -6.10
N HIS A 57 -20.23 -1.80 -5.29
CA HIS A 57 -20.36 -1.84 -3.83
C HIS A 57 -20.66 -0.44 -3.28
N ASN A 58 -19.89 0.56 -3.71
CA ASN A 58 -20.05 1.94 -3.23
C ASN A 58 -21.41 2.55 -3.62
N GLN A 59 -21.97 2.20 -4.78
CA GLN A 59 -23.33 2.64 -5.14
C GLN A 59 -24.40 2.19 -4.15
N THR A 60 -24.24 0.99 -3.59
CA THR A 60 -25.23 0.40 -2.67
C THR A 60 -24.97 0.78 -1.21
N PHE A 61 -23.70 0.81 -0.80
CA PHE A 61 -23.32 0.86 0.62
C PHE A 61 -22.54 2.09 1.04
N ALA A 62 -22.05 2.93 0.10
CA ALA A 62 -21.27 4.10 0.49
C ALA A 62 -22.17 5.15 1.15
N ILE A 63 -21.68 5.69 2.26
CA ILE A 63 -22.31 6.80 2.98
C ILE A 63 -21.52 8.06 2.63
N LYS A 64 -22.23 9.14 2.27
CA LYS A 64 -21.59 10.43 2.01
C LYS A 64 -20.87 10.89 3.29
N PRO A 65 -19.61 11.34 3.18
CA PRO A 65 -18.90 11.86 4.33
C PRO A 65 -19.61 13.14 4.82
N GLN A 66 -19.59 13.35 6.14
CA GLN A 66 -20.13 14.58 6.74
C GLN A 66 -19.33 15.82 6.31
N GLU A 67 -18.02 15.66 6.14
CA GLU A 67 -17.12 16.67 5.60
C GLU A 67 -16.53 16.14 4.29
N ALA A 68 -16.85 16.78 3.17
CA ALA A 68 -16.40 16.37 1.83
C ALA A 68 -14.97 16.81 1.50
N GLY A 69 -14.33 17.59 2.38
CA GLY A 69 -12.98 18.08 2.20
C GLY A 69 -11.95 16.94 2.25
N SER A 70 -10.89 17.08 1.45
CA SER A 70 -9.73 16.19 1.57
C SER A 70 -9.00 16.48 2.87
N ALA A 71 -8.82 15.46 3.70
CA ALA A 71 -7.93 15.52 4.87
C ALA A 71 -6.45 15.25 4.52
N TYR A 72 -6.15 14.99 3.25
CA TYR A 72 -4.79 14.68 2.80
C TYR A 72 -3.97 15.97 2.61
N ARG A 73 -2.71 15.91 3.03
CA ARG A 73 -1.73 16.98 2.76
C ARG A 73 -1.14 16.81 1.36
N PRO A 74 -0.85 17.90 0.63
CA PRO A 74 -0.14 17.84 -0.63
C PRO A 74 1.28 17.31 -0.43
N LEU A 75 1.87 16.76 -1.49
CA LEU A 75 3.26 16.31 -1.47
C LEU A 75 4.19 17.53 -1.32
N PRO A 76 5.11 17.55 -0.34
CA PRO A 76 6.07 18.64 -0.20
C PRO A 76 6.99 18.77 -1.42
N GLU A 77 7.26 20.00 -1.84
CA GLU A 77 8.24 20.27 -2.90
C GLU A 77 9.62 19.72 -2.54
N GLY A 78 10.28 19.08 -3.50
CA GLY A 78 11.60 18.45 -3.29
C GLY A 78 11.57 17.03 -2.72
N MET A 79 10.40 16.46 -2.44
CA MET A 79 10.31 15.06 -2.00
C MET A 79 10.53 14.10 -3.19
N ASN A 80 11.65 13.38 -3.19
CA ASN A 80 11.94 12.35 -4.19
C ASN A 80 11.30 11.02 -3.80
N LEU A 81 10.14 10.71 -4.39
CA LEU A 81 9.39 9.48 -4.10
C LEU A 81 10.13 8.21 -4.54
N GLU A 82 10.87 8.25 -5.66
CA GLU A 82 11.64 7.10 -6.14
C GLU A 82 12.71 6.71 -5.12
N TYR A 83 13.42 7.70 -4.57
CA TYR A 83 14.40 7.48 -3.52
C TYR A 83 13.76 6.91 -2.24
N ILE A 84 12.60 7.43 -1.84
CA ILE A 84 11.90 7.04 -0.61
C ILE A 84 11.30 5.63 -0.70
N PHE A 85 10.76 5.25 -1.86
CA PHE A 85 10.13 3.94 -2.07
C PHE A 85 11.12 2.84 -2.49
N THR A 86 12.41 3.13 -2.55
CA THR A 86 13.45 2.15 -2.87
C THR A 86 13.86 1.34 -1.63
N VAL A 87 14.09 0.03 -1.81
CA VAL A 87 14.71 -0.81 -0.78
C VAL A 87 16.21 -0.50 -0.72
N ARG A 88 16.66 0.01 0.42
CA ARG A 88 18.05 0.44 0.62
C ARG A 88 18.75 -0.45 1.62
N SER A 89 20.00 -0.80 1.32
CA SER A 89 20.87 -1.54 2.24
C SER A 89 22.13 -0.74 2.53
N TYR A 90 22.37 -0.46 3.81
CA TYR A 90 23.61 0.18 4.24
C TYR A 90 24.72 -0.86 4.33
N ARG A 91 25.91 -0.50 3.85
CA ARG A 91 27.08 -1.39 3.82
C ARG A 91 28.30 -0.61 4.28
N GLN A 92 29.22 -1.31 4.93
CA GLN A 92 30.52 -0.76 5.27
C GLN A 92 31.47 -0.87 4.07
N ILE A 93 32.23 0.19 3.85
CA ILE A 93 33.28 0.20 2.83
C ILE A 93 34.50 -0.52 3.42
N GLY A 94 34.95 -1.58 2.75
CA GLY A 94 36.15 -2.32 3.10
C GLY A 94 37.43 -1.60 2.69
N SER A 95 38.58 -2.09 3.18
CA SER A 95 39.88 -1.64 2.71
C SER A 95 39.99 -1.85 1.18
N GLY A 96 40.40 -0.80 0.47
CA GLY A 96 40.46 -0.81 -1.00
C GLY A 96 39.16 -0.40 -1.71
N GLN A 97 38.29 0.37 -1.06
CA GLN A 97 37.06 0.93 -1.68
C GLN A 97 36.12 -0.16 -2.22
N THR A 98 35.98 -1.27 -1.51
CA THR A 98 35.09 -2.37 -1.91
C THR A 98 33.85 -2.45 -1.00
N ILE A 99 32.75 -2.98 -1.54
CA ILE A 99 31.54 -3.32 -0.78
C ILE A 99 31.19 -4.78 -0.98
N SER A 100 30.73 -5.45 0.08
CA SER A 100 30.23 -6.83 -0.04
C SER A 100 28.75 -6.83 -0.43
N TYR A 101 28.38 -7.49 -1.53
CA TYR A 101 27.00 -7.68 -1.99
C TYR A 101 26.77 -9.12 -2.45
N ASN A 102 25.75 -9.79 -1.90
CA ASN A 102 25.36 -11.16 -2.24
C ASN A 102 26.55 -12.16 -2.26
N GLY A 103 27.43 -12.07 -1.25
CA GLY A 103 28.63 -12.91 -1.14
C GLY A 103 29.81 -12.52 -2.03
N LYS A 104 29.73 -11.40 -2.76
CA LYS A 104 30.81 -10.91 -3.64
C LYS A 104 31.32 -9.55 -3.18
N TRP A 105 32.61 -9.29 -3.38
CA TRP A 105 33.19 -7.96 -3.19
C TRP A 105 33.16 -7.19 -4.51
N LEU A 106 32.51 -6.04 -4.51
CA LEU A 106 32.40 -5.15 -5.65
C LEU A 106 33.26 -3.91 -5.39
N PRO A 107 34.17 -3.52 -6.31
CA PRO A 107 34.88 -2.26 -6.19
C PRO A 107 33.91 -1.10 -6.42
N LEU A 108 34.05 -0.05 -5.62
CA LEU A 108 33.42 1.23 -5.88
C LEU A 108 34.26 1.90 -6.97
N VAL A 109 33.74 1.91 -8.20
CA VAL A 109 34.31 2.71 -9.28
C VAL A 109 33.76 4.12 -9.09
N CYS A 110 34.64 5.07 -8.78
CA CYS A 110 34.28 6.49 -8.81
C CYS A 110 34.00 6.96 -10.24
#